data_AF-A0A093XEP2-F1
#
_entry.id   AF-A0A093XEP2-F1
#
_cell.length_a   1.000
_cell.length_b   1.000
_cell.length_c   1.000
_cell.angle_alpha   90.00
_cell.angle_beta   90.00
_cell.angle_gamma   90.00
#
_symmetry.space_group_name_H-M   'P 1'
#
loop_
_entity.id
_entity.type
_entity.pdbx_description
1 polymer ?
#
loop_
_entity_poly.entity_id
_entity_poly.type
_entity_poly.pdbx_seq_one_letter_code
_entity_poly.pdbx_strand_id
1 'polypeptide(L)'
;MTPKATPRCSCGGKMKTGGALSDHLRDSPKHNKPLIKGKVAPMPVNLQTKPGTSVMVNNMTIFHVTNSSPPVAEAAKDPLAHCTAKVKSKDPGPIFTAAKETSVEKVEKLDANLKETQMLHDKLIEARQVLEFEITTELKASIKKKLKKVLKKEVEAEIKAEFGDDLKKLKDKMMAEFMLGLKSDFKEVIKEEIKNEFRMTVAYQLSSQATNDPKTEPMDDMKSTLKAELKTELVAELKDSHKSGMNKQSAKESNEDWRLCCDDTCGSCGYCMDNIVMV
;
A
#
# COMPACT_ATOMS: atom_id res chain seq x y z
N MET A 1 -25.76 -29.22 -20.71
CA MET A 1 -25.30 -29.59 -19.36
C MET A 1 -24.65 -28.37 -18.73
N THR A 2 -25.20 -27.84 -17.65
CA THR A 2 -24.62 -26.68 -16.94
C THR A 2 -23.33 -27.07 -16.23
N PRO A 3 -22.25 -26.28 -16.35
CA PRO A 3 -21.00 -26.59 -15.67
C PRO A 3 -21.20 -26.50 -14.15
N LYS A 4 -20.95 -27.61 -13.44
CA LYS A 4 -20.98 -27.64 -11.97
C LYS A 4 -19.85 -26.76 -11.44
N ALA A 5 -20.22 -25.67 -10.78
CA ALA A 5 -19.26 -24.78 -10.13
C ALA A 5 -18.44 -25.55 -9.09
N THR A 6 -17.12 -25.55 -9.26
CA THR A 6 -16.20 -26.22 -8.33
C THR A 6 -15.93 -25.28 -7.15
N PRO A 7 -16.16 -25.69 -5.90
CA PRO A 7 -15.88 -24.86 -4.74
C PRO A 7 -14.37 -24.57 -4.64
N ARG A 8 -14.03 -23.31 -4.35
CA ARG A 8 -12.65 -22.85 -4.16
C ARG A 8 -12.48 -22.29 -2.76
N CYS A 9 -11.36 -22.63 -2.13
CA CYS A 9 -10.94 -22.00 -0.89
C CYS A 9 -10.24 -20.66 -1.16
N SER A 10 -10.32 -19.72 -0.22
CA SER A 10 -9.64 -18.41 -0.30
C SER A 10 -8.11 -18.53 -0.33
N CYS A 11 -7.54 -19.67 0.05
CA CYS A 11 -6.11 -19.97 -0.11
C CYS A 11 -5.70 -20.38 -1.54
N GLY A 12 -6.64 -20.41 -2.49
CA GLY A 12 -6.41 -20.76 -3.90
C GLY A 12 -6.56 -22.25 -4.22
N GLY A 13 -6.79 -23.12 -3.23
CA GLY A 13 -7.01 -24.55 -3.42
C GLY A 13 -8.33 -24.87 -4.13
N LYS A 14 -8.27 -25.67 -5.20
CA LYS A 14 -9.46 -26.23 -5.88
C LYS A 14 -9.81 -27.58 -5.27
N MET A 15 -11.07 -27.79 -4.87
CA MET A 15 -11.52 -29.04 -4.25
C MET A 15 -12.51 -29.78 -5.15
N LYS A 16 -12.35 -31.10 -5.29
CA LYS A 16 -13.16 -31.91 -6.24
C LYS A 16 -14.61 -32.13 -5.78
N THR A 17 -14.88 -31.99 -4.48
CA THR A 17 -16.20 -32.25 -3.88
C THR A 17 -16.49 -31.24 -2.77
N GLY A 18 -17.77 -31.02 -2.46
CA GLY A 18 -18.20 -30.09 -1.40
C GLY A 18 -17.67 -30.46 -0.01
N GLY A 19 -17.58 -31.76 0.31
CA GLY A 19 -17.02 -32.24 1.59
C GLY A 19 -15.55 -31.91 1.76
N ALA A 20 -14.76 -31.96 0.67
CA ALA A 20 -13.34 -31.68 0.71
C ALA A 20 -13.00 -30.22 1.07
N LEU A 21 -13.94 -29.27 0.89
CA LEU A 21 -13.73 -27.89 1.35
C LEU A 21 -13.80 -27.79 2.88
N SER A 22 -14.75 -28.46 3.53
CA SER A 22 -14.88 -28.44 4.99
C SER A 22 -13.67 -29.08 5.67
N ASP A 23 -13.20 -30.22 5.16
CA ASP A 23 -12.01 -30.89 5.72
C ASP A 23 -10.76 -30.03 5.50
N HIS A 24 -10.63 -29.39 4.34
CA HIS A 24 -9.55 -28.46 4.09
C HIS A 24 -9.55 -27.25 5.03
N LEU A 25 -10.71 -26.66 5.34
CA LEU A 25 -10.79 -25.54 6.28
C LEU A 25 -10.42 -25.93 7.71
N ARG A 26 -10.66 -27.19 8.08
CA ARG A 26 -10.37 -27.73 9.41
C ARG A 26 -8.89 -28.10 9.57
N ASP A 27 -8.34 -28.80 8.58
CA ASP A 27 -7.07 -29.51 8.74
C ASP A 27 -5.90 -28.79 8.04
N SER A 28 -6.17 -27.81 7.18
CA SER A 28 -5.08 -27.10 6.49
C SER A 28 -4.31 -26.18 7.46
N PRO A 29 -2.98 -26.27 7.49
CA PRO A 29 -2.13 -25.37 8.27
C PRO A 29 -2.33 -23.89 7.92
N LYS A 30 -2.86 -23.60 6.72
CA LYS A 30 -3.15 -22.23 6.26
C LYS A 30 -4.38 -21.62 6.92
N HIS A 31 -5.28 -22.45 7.46
CA HIS A 31 -6.52 -22.01 8.10
C HIS A 31 -6.56 -22.31 9.60
N ASN A 32 -5.74 -23.26 10.05
CA ASN A 32 -5.58 -23.58 11.45
C ASN A 32 -4.68 -22.53 12.13
N LYS A 33 -5.27 -21.37 12.48
CA LYS A 33 -4.62 -20.42 13.38
C LYS A 33 -4.43 -21.14 14.72
N PRO A 34 -3.20 -21.27 15.23
CA PRO A 34 -2.99 -21.87 16.54
C PRO A 34 -3.81 -21.06 17.55
N LEU A 35 -4.70 -21.75 18.25
CA LEU A 35 -5.47 -21.18 19.34
C LEU A 35 -4.45 -20.66 20.35
N ILE A 36 -4.26 -19.34 20.40
CA ILE A 36 -3.32 -18.69 21.32
C ILE A 36 -3.85 -18.96 22.72
N LYS A 37 -3.35 -20.03 23.33
CA LYS A 37 -3.63 -20.39 24.71
C LYS A 37 -3.07 -19.28 25.59
N GLY A 38 -3.94 -18.73 26.43
CA GLY A 38 -3.72 -17.51 27.20
C GLY A 38 -2.37 -17.46 27.92
N LYS A 39 -1.85 -16.23 27.98
CA LYS A 39 -0.59 -15.79 28.58
C LYS A 39 -0.22 -16.52 29.88
N VAL A 40 0.89 -17.26 29.86
CA VAL A 40 1.74 -17.41 31.03
C VAL A 40 2.71 -16.22 31.02
N ALA A 41 2.78 -15.51 32.14
CA ALA A 41 3.64 -14.34 32.32
C ALA A 41 5.12 -14.68 32.06
N PRO A 42 5.88 -13.83 31.36
CA PRO A 42 7.31 -14.06 31.16
C PRO A 42 8.07 -13.81 32.46
N MET A 43 8.88 -14.79 32.88
CA MET A 43 9.89 -14.59 33.92
C MET A 43 10.97 -13.59 33.45
N PRO A 44 11.57 -12.81 34.36
CA PRO A 44 12.57 -11.81 34.01
C PRO A 44 13.89 -12.49 33.67
N VAL A 45 14.37 -12.29 32.45
CA VAL A 45 15.73 -12.67 32.02
C VAL A 45 16.69 -11.55 32.41
N ASN A 46 17.68 -11.91 33.21
CA ASN A 46 18.77 -11.04 33.66
C ASN A 46 19.78 -10.88 32.51
N LEU A 47 19.91 -9.68 31.94
CA LEU A 47 20.88 -9.34 30.90
C LEU A 47 22.06 -8.61 31.54
N GLN A 48 23.20 -9.31 31.59
CA GLN A 48 24.50 -8.71 31.88
C GLN A 48 24.89 -7.72 30.78
N THR A 49 25.24 -6.52 31.23
CA THR A 49 25.80 -5.40 30.48
C THR A 49 27.20 -5.68 29.94
N LYS A 50 27.44 -5.29 28.68
CA LYS A 50 28.75 -4.81 28.18
C LYS A 50 28.56 -3.49 27.41
N PRO A 51 29.51 -2.54 27.49
CA PRO A 51 29.33 -1.18 26.99
C PRO A 51 29.84 -1.03 25.55
N GLY A 52 29.13 -0.23 24.75
CA GLY A 52 29.55 0.15 23.40
C GLY A 52 28.79 1.38 22.89
N THR A 53 29.37 2.56 23.15
CA THR A 53 29.33 3.79 22.34
C THR A 53 28.01 4.23 21.69
N SER A 54 27.32 5.10 22.43
CA SER A 54 26.51 6.27 22.05
C SER A 54 26.73 6.85 20.65
N VAL A 55 25.64 6.92 19.86
CA VAL A 55 25.26 8.12 19.07
C VAL A 55 23.76 8.34 19.23
N MET A 56 23.40 9.55 19.65
CA MET A 56 22.04 10.04 19.89
C MET A 56 21.20 10.10 18.60
N VAL A 57 19.97 9.58 18.65
CA VAL A 57 18.83 10.17 17.95
C VAL A 57 17.63 10.11 18.88
N ASN A 58 17.19 11.29 19.33
CA ASN A 58 16.05 11.52 20.21
C ASN A 58 14.74 11.59 19.41
N ASN A 59 13.64 11.39 20.16
CA ASN A 59 12.25 11.78 19.88
C ASN A 59 11.42 10.87 18.99
N MET A 60 10.92 9.79 19.60
CA MET A 60 9.67 9.16 19.20
C MET A 60 8.60 9.52 20.25
N THR A 61 7.76 10.50 19.93
CA THR A 61 6.66 10.95 20.78
C THR A 61 5.57 9.88 20.76
N ILE A 62 5.51 9.08 21.83
CA ILE A 62 4.45 8.10 22.06
C ILE A 62 3.18 8.87 22.44
N PHE A 63 2.22 8.94 21.53
CA PHE A 63 0.86 9.38 21.86
C PHE A 63 0.20 8.31 22.73
N HIS A 64 0.20 8.53 24.05
CA HIS A 64 -0.68 7.81 24.95
C HIS A 64 -2.12 8.25 24.68
N VAL A 65 -2.90 7.39 24.04
CA VAL A 65 -4.36 7.49 24.00
C VAL A 65 -4.87 7.14 25.39
N THR A 66 -5.11 8.16 26.22
CA THR A 66 -5.83 8.02 27.48
C THR A 66 -7.30 7.79 27.16
N ASN A 67 -7.73 6.53 27.28
CA ASN A 67 -9.12 6.14 27.22
C ASN A 67 -9.79 6.58 28.54
N SER A 68 -10.21 7.84 28.60
CA SER A 68 -10.97 8.38 29.73
C SER A 68 -12.42 7.88 29.63
N SER A 69 -12.77 6.89 30.45
CA SER A 69 -14.17 6.55 30.74
C SER A 69 -14.87 7.77 31.35
N PRO A 70 -16.10 8.12 30.92
CA PRO A 70 -16.86 9.18 31.55
C PRO A 70 -17.30 8.75 32.96
N PRO A 71 -17.35 9.68 33.93
CA PRO A 71 -17.88 9.41 35.26
C PRO A 71 -19.39 9.19 35.15
N VAL A 72 -19.85 8.08 35.72
CA VAL A 72 -21.28 7.77 35.94
C VAL A 72 -21.81 8.83 36.90
N ALA A 73 -22.50 9.83 36.35
CA ALA A 73 -23.21 10.84 37.10
C ALA A 73 -24.44 10.21 37.78
N GLU A 74 -24.32 10.04 39.09
CA GLU A 74 -25.27 10.50 40.10
C GLU A 74 -26.76 10.37 39.74
N ALA A 75 -27.32 9.23 40.13
CA ALA A 75 -28.75 8.98 40.13
C ALA A 75 -29.47 10.04 40.98
N ALA A 76 -30.26 10.87 40.29
CA ALA A 76 -31.19 11.80 40.91
C ALA A 76 -32.16 11.04 41.82
N LYS A 77 -32.22 11.46 43.08
CA LYS A 77 -33.22 11.00 44.06
C LYS A 77 -34.56 11.61 43.68
N ASP A 78 -35.42 10.82 43.06
CA ASP A 78 -36.83 11.18 42.86
C ASP A 78 -37.53 11.33 44.22
N PRO A 79 -38.30 12.41 44.45
CA PRO A 79 -39.11 12.55 45.65
C PRO A 79 -40.30 11.58 45.58
N LEU A 80 -40.37 10.70 46.58
CA LEU A 80 -41.52 9.83 46.84
C LEU A 80 -42.75 10.71 47.15
N ALA A 81 -43.57 11.00 46.13
CA ALA A 81 -44.82 11.73 46.28
C ALA A 81 -45.85 10.85 47.01
N HIS A 82 -45.95 11.03 48.33
CA HIS A 82 -47.04 10.47 49.14
C HIS A 82 -48.38 11.06 48.69
N CYS A 83 -49.12 10.31 47.86
CA CYS A 83 -50.52 10.60 47.56
C CYS A 83 -51.38 10.29 48.80
N THR A 84 -51.82 11.34 49.51
CA THR A 84 -52.89 11.23 50.51
C THR A 84 -54.23 11.45 49.82
N ALA A 85 -54.89 10.35 49.46
CA ALA A 85 -56.26 10.40 48.96
C ALA A 85 -57.22 10.78 50.10
N LYS A 86 -57.70 12.03 50.10
CA LYS A 86 -58.85 12.45 50.91
C LYS A 86 -60.12 11.83 50.31
N VAL A 87 -60.68 10.83 51.00
CA VAL A 87 -62.02 10.32 50.75
C VAL A 87 -63.02 11.43 51.08
N LYS A 88 -63.60 12.02 50.04
CA LYS A 88 -64.73 12.94 50.15
C LYS A 88 -65.98 12.15 49.75
N SER A 89 -66.73 11.73 50.76
CA SER A 89 -68.06 11.15 50.62
C SER A 89 -68.94 12.09 49.80
N LYS A 90 -69.42 11.62 48.65
CA LYS A 90 -70.43 12.30 47.85
C LYS A 90 -71.42 11.28 47.28
N ASP A 91 -72.67 11.70 47.32
CA ASP A 91 -73.94 10.99 47.26
C ASP A 91 -74.10 9.81 46.28
N PRO A 92 -74.98 8.84 46.62
CA PRO A 92 -75.35 7.73 45.75
C PRO A 92 -76.15 8.24 44.55
N GLY A 93 -75.45 8.50 43.45
CA GLY A 93 -76.02 8.75 42.13
C GLY A 93 -76.57 7.46 41.48
N PRO A 94 -77.41 7.61 40.44
CA PRO A 94 -78.35 6.60 39.95
C PRO A 94 -77.66 5.34 39.43
N ILE A 95 -78.30 4.21 39.73
CA ILE A 95 -77.90 2.84 39.35
C ILE A 95 -77.76 2.79 37.82
N PHE A 96 -76.52 2.89 37.33
CA PHE A 96 -76.20 2.57 35.94
C PHE A 96 -76.41 1.07 35.75
N THR A 97 -77.33 0.71 34.85
CA THR A 97 -77.50 -0.64 34.32
C THR A 97 -76.21 -1.07 33.64
N ALA A 98 -75.35 -1.76 34.39
CA ALA A 98 -74.14 -2.37 33.87
C ALA A 98 -74.53 -3.47 32.88
N ALA A 99 -74.46 -3.15 31.59
CA ALA A 99 -74.50 -4.13 30.52
C ALA A 99 -73.37 -5.14 30.77
N LYS A 100 -73.75 -6.37 31.10
CA LYS A 100 -72.85 -7.46 31.45
C LYS A 100 -72.21 -7.96 30.15
N GLU A 101 -71.13 -7.30 29.72
CA GLU A 101 -70.27 -7.82 28.64
C GLU A 101 -70.00 -9.29 28.90
N THR A 102 -70.31 -10.11 27.91
CA THR A 102 -70.14 -11.55 28.02
C THR A 102 -68.65 -11.87 28.02
N SER A 103 -68.23 -12.92 28.74
CA SER A 103 -66.82 -13.30 28.82
C SER A 103 -66.18 -13.59 27.46
N VAL A 104 -67.00 -13.90 26.44
CA VAL A 104 -66.57 -14.20 25.07
C VAL A 104 -66.08 -12.94 24.35
N GLU A 105 -66.84 -11.83 24.41
CA GLU A 105 -66.47 -10.55 23.77
C GLU A 105 -65.14 -10.00 24.32
N LYS A 106 -64.88 -10.20 25.63
CA LYS A 106 -63.62 -9.80 26.26
C LYS A 106 -62.43 -10.60 25.73
N VAL A 107 -62.60 -11.89 25.47
CA VAL A 107 -61.54 -12.75 24.94
C VAL A 107 -61.24 -12.37 23.49
N GLU A 108 -62.26 -12.13 22.67
CA GLU A 108 -62.08 -11.69 21.27
C GLU A 108 -61.36 -10.34 21.18
N LYS A 109 -61.72 -9.39 22.06
CA LYS A 109 -61.03 -8.08 22.14
C LYS A 109 -59.56 -8.22 22.56
N LEU A 110 -59.25 -9.13 23.48
CA LEU A 110 -57.88 -9.40 23.88
C LEU A 110 -57.06 -10.04 22.76
N ASP A 111 -57.63 -10.97 21.99
CA ASP A 111 -56.98 -11.57 20.84
C ASP A 111 -56.68 -10.53 19.74
N ALA A 112 -57.62 -9.63 19.46
CA ALA A 112 -57.42 -8.52 18.53
C ALA A 112 -56.28 -7.59 18.97
N ASN A 113 -56.25 -7.20 20.25
CA ASN A 113 -55.18 -6.36 20.80
C ASN A 113 -53.81 -7.04 20.78
N LEU A 114 -53.76 -8.36 21.02
CA LEU A 114 -52.52 -9.13 20.95
C LEU A 114 -51.99 -9.20 19.52
N LYS A 115 -52.86 -9.42 18.53
CA LYS A 115 -52.50 -9.37 17.10
C LYS A 115 -52.00 -8.00 16.68
N GLU A 116 -52.65 -6.93 17.14
CA GLU A 116 -52.20 -5.56 16.88
C GLU A 116 -50.83 -5.29 17.50
N THR A 117 -50.62 -5.70 18.76
CA THR A 117 -49.34 -5.55 19.44
C THR A 117 -48.22 -6.32 18.75
N GLN A 118 -48.50 -7.55 18.29
CA GLN A 118 -47.55 -8.35 17.52
C GLN A 118 -47.18 -7.67 16.20
N MET A 119 -48.17 -7.17 15.45
CA MET A 119 -47.92 -6.44 14.20
C MET A 119 -47.06 -5.19 14.44
N LEU A 120 -47.31 -4.44 15.53
CA LEU A 120 -46.49 -3.29 15.89
C LEU A 120 -45.06 -3.69 16.27
N HIS A 121 -44.89 -4.80 16.97
CA HIS A 121 -43.58 -5.35 17.30
C HIS A 121 -42.78 -5.72 16.05
N ASP A 122 -43.41 -6.40 15.10
CA ASP A 122 -42.78 -6.80 13.84
C ASP A 122 -42.37 -5.57 13.01
N LYS A 123 -43.25 -4.55 12.92
CA LYS A 123 -42.93 -3.27 12.28
C LYS A 123 -41.77 -2.53 12.94
N LEU A 124 -41.68 -2.59 14.28
CA LEU A 124 -40.57 -1.97 15.01
C LEU A 124 -39.25 -2.68 14.76
N ILE A 125 -39.27 -4.02 14.67
CA ILE A 125 -38.09 -4.81 14.28
C ILE A 125 -37.64 -4.44 12.87
N GLU A 126 -38.56 -4.36 11.91
CA GLU A 126 -38.26 -4.00 10.52
C GLU A 126 -37.69 -2.58 10.44
N ALA A 127 -38.32 -1.60 11.09
CA ALA A 127 -37.83 -0.22 11.13
C ALA A 127 -36.42 -0.13 11.73
N ARG A 128 -36.14 -0.92 12.79
CA ARG A 128 -34.80 -1.00 13.37
C ARG A 128 -33.77 -1.54 12.38
N GLN A 129 -34.10 -2.60 11.66
CA GLN A 129 -33.19 -3.20 10.67
C GLN A 129 -32.90 -2.25 9.51
N VAL A 130 -33.93 -1.57 8.99
CA VAL A 130 -33.78 -0.57 7.93
C VAL A 130 -32.90 0.59 8.40
N LEU A 131 -33.16 1.11 9.60
CA LEU A 131 -32.37 2.21 10.16
C LEU A 131 -30.92 1.78 10.41
N GLU A 132 -30.68 0.58 10.94
CA GLU A 132 -29.33 0.06 11.16
C GLU A 132 -28.58 -0.10 9.83
N PHE A 133 -29.25 -0.61 8.79
CA PHE A 133 -28.68 -0.72 7.45
C PHE A 133 -28.34 0.64 6.85
N GLU A 134 -29.26 1.60 6.89
CA GLU A 134 -29.08 2.93 6.31
C GLU A 134 -27.97 3.71 7.02
N ILE A 135 -28.00 3.74 8.36
CA ILE A 135 -26.94 4.37 9.16
C ILE A 135 -25.59 3.71 8.86
N THR A 136 -25.52 2.38 8.84
CA THR A 136 -24.25 1.67 8.62
C THR A 136 -23.71 1.93 7.22
N THR A 137 -24.57 1.88 6.20
CA THR A 137 -24.16 2.08 4.81
C THR A 137 -23.75 3.52 4.53
N GLU A 138 -24.53 4.50 4.99
CA GLU A 138 -24.26 5.92 4.79
C GLU A 138 -23.02 6.38 5.57
N LEU A 139 -22.91 6.02 6.85
CA LEU A 139 -21.73 6.35 7.65
C LEU A 139 -20.49 5.70 7.07
N LYS A 140 -20.54 4.42 6.69
CA LYS A 140 -19.39 3.73 6.09
C LYS A 140 -18.97 4.37 4.77
N ALA A 141 -19.93 4.74 3.92
CA ALA A 141 -19.64 5.43 2.66
C ALA A 141 -19.03 6.82 2.91
N SER A 142 -19.60 7.60 3.81
CA SER A 142 -19.14 8.94 4.17
C SER A 142 -17.75 8.92 4.81
N ILE A 143 -17.52 8.03 5.77
CA ILE A 143 -16.22 7.82 6.43
C ILE A 143 -15.18 7.40 5.38
N LYS A 144 -15.49 6.40 4.55
CA LYS A 144 -14.57 5.92 3.50
C LYS A 144 -14.21 7.03 2.52
N LYS A 145 -15.18 7.83 2.07
CA LYS A 145 -14.95 8.91 1.12
C LYS A 145 -14.11 10.05 1.73
N LYS A 146 -14.44 10.47 2.95
CA LYS A 146 -13.75 11.59 3.62
C LYS A 146 -12.36 11.19 4.10
N LEU A 147 -12.25 10.11 4.88
CA LEU A 147 -10.95 9.67 5.43
C LEU A 147 -9.98 9.29 4.32
N LYS A 148 -10.40 8.56 3.28
CA LYS A 148 -9.50 8.21 2.17
C LYS A 148 -8.92 9.44 1.48
N LYS A 149 -9.72 10.50 1.29
CA LYS A 149 -9.28 11.73 0.66
C LYS A 149 -8.31 12.51 1.54
N VAL A 150 -8.62 12.62 2.84
CA VAL A 150 -7.78 13.34 3.82
C VAL A 150 -6.46 12.60 3.99
N LEU A 151 -6.49 11.32 4.34
CA LEU A 151 -5.30 10.49 4.52
C LEU A 151 -4.43 10.47 3.27
N LYS A 152 -5.01 10.31 2.07
CA LYS A 152 -4.22 10.34 0.84
C LYS A 152 -3.46 11.66 0.69
N LYS A 153 -4.13 12.79 0.89
CA LYS A 153 -3.50 14.11 0.73
C LYS A 153 -2.45 14.40 1.78
N GLU A 154 -2.75 14.11 3.04
CA GLU A 154 -1.85 14.39 4.16
C GLU A 154 -0.62 13.51 4.09
N VAL A 155 -0.80 12.19 3.90
CA VAL A 155 0.33 11.25 3.77
C VAL A 155 1.17 11.57 2.55
N GLU A 156 0.57 11.89 1.40
CA GLU A 156 1.33 12.27 0.20
C GLU A 156 2.11 13.58 0.39
N ALA A 157 1.51 14.56 1.06
CA ALA A 157 2.19 15.83 1.37
C ALA A 157 3.34 15.62 2.38
N GLU A 158 3.14 14.81 3.41
CA GLU A 158 4.13 14.51 4.44
C GLU A 158 5.30 13.71 3.88
N ILE A 159 5.03 12.64 3.11
CA ILE A 159 6.08 11.89 2.40
C ILE A 159 6.88 12.81 1.47
N LYS A 160 6.21 13.71 0.74
CA LYS A 160 6.89 14.64 -0.16
C LYS A 160 7.72 15.67 0.59
N ALA A 161 7.25 16.17 1.73
CA ALA A 161 7.97 17.13 2.56
C ALA A 161 9.18 16.49 3.25
N GLU A 162 9.03 15.25 3.74
CA GLU A 162 10.07 14.53 4.47
C GLU A 162 11.14 13.96 3.53
N PHE A 163 10.75 13.40 2.39
CA PHE A 163 11.68 12.66 1.52
C PHE A 163 11.95 13.32 0.16
N GLY A 164 11.19 14.34 -0.23
CA GLY A 164 11.28 14.92 -1.58
C GLY A 164 12.66 15.52 -1.89
N ASP A 165 13.21 16.30 -0.97
CA ASP A 165 14.52 16.93 -1.13
C ASP A 165 15.67 15.92 -1.05
N ASP A 166 15.54 14.90 -0.18
CA ASP A 166 16.57 13.89 -0.02
C ASP A 166 16.64 12.93 -1.21
N LEU A 167 15.49 12.55 -1.78
CA LEU A 167 15.44 11.80 -3.04
C LEU A 167 16.04 12.60 -4.20
N LYS A 168 15.79 13.92 -4.24
CA LYS A 168 16.39 14.80 -5.25
C LYS A 168 17.91 14.88 -5.09
N LYS A 169 18.41 15.11 -3.87
CA LYS A 169 19.85 15.12 -3.58
C LYS A 169 20.51 13.78 -3.90
N LEU A 170 19.87 12.66 -3.57
CA LEU A 170 20.38 11.33 -3.88
C LEU A 170 20.52 11.12 -5.39
N LYS A 171 19.49 11.51 -6.16
CA LYS A 171 19.52 11.47 -7.63
C LYS A 171 20.67 12.33 -8.17
N ASP A 172 20.78 13.57 -7.72
CA ASP A 172 21.81 14.49 -8.18
C ASP A 172 23.22 13.97 -7.84
N LYS A 173 23.40 13.41 -6.64
CA LYS A 173 24.66 12.80 -6.21
C LYS A 173 25.03 11.57 -7.04
N MET A 174 24.09 10.64 -7.25
CA MET A 174 24.33 9.46 -8.09
C MET A 174 24.69 9.87 -9.53
N MET A 175 23.98 10.85 -10.10
CA MET A 175 24.28 11.35 -11.44
C MET A 175 25.67 11.99 -11.51
N ALA A 176 26.04 12.79 -10.51
CA ALA A 176 27.36 13.41 -10.46
C ALA A 176 28.49 12.36 -10.33
N GLU A 177 28.35 11.41 -9.41
CA GLU A 177 29.33 10.34 -9.20
C GLU A 177 29.47 9.46 -10.46
N PHE A 178 28.35 9.07 -11.07
CA PHE A 178 28.35 8.28 -12.29
C PHE A 178 29.02 9.02 -13.46
N MET A 179 28.67 10.29 -13.67
CA MET A 179 29.28 11.09 -14.75
C MET A 179 30.77 11.35 -14.51
N LEU A 180 31.19 11.54 -13.27
CA LEU A 180 32.60 11.68 -12.92
C LEU A 180 33.37 10.38 -13.14
N GLY A 181 32.83 9.24 -12.71
CA GLY A 181 33.40 7.92 -12.93
C GLY A 181 33.57 7.63 -14.42
N LEU A 182 32.47 7.72 -15.19
CA LEU A 182 32.51 7.53 -16.64
C LEU A 182 33.53 8.43 -17.33
N LYS A 183 33.58 9.72 -16.97
CA LYS A 183 34.53 10.66 -17.57
C LYS A 183 35.98 10.32 -17.22
N SER A 184 36.24 9.88 -15.99
CA SER A 184 37.57 9.47 -15.56
C SER A 184 38.02 8.21 -16.28
N ASP A 185 37.19 7.16 -16.22
CA ASP A 185 37.49 5.85 -16.80
C ASP A 185 37.66 5.95 -18.31
N PHE A 186 36.73 6.64 -18.99
CA PHE A 186 36.82 6.86 -20.43
C PHE A 186 38.07 7.64 -20.82
N LYS A 187 38.44 8.66 -20.04
CA LYS A 187 39.65 9.45 -20.29
C LYS A 187 40.91 8.61 -20.09
N GLU A 188 40.98 7.76 -19.07
CA GLU A 188 42.14 6.89 -18.85
C GLU A 188 42.25 5.81 -19.92
N VAL A 189 41.15 5.10 -20.20
CA VAL A 189 41.11 4.03 -21.20
C VAL A 189 41.50 4.58 -22.58
N ILE A 190 40.88 5.67 -23.02
CA ILE A 190 41.22 6.28 -24.32
C ILE A 190 42.67 6.78 -24.34
N LYS A 191 43.16 7.38 -23.26
CA LYS A 191 44.52 7.89 -23.22
C LYS A 191 45.54 6.76 -23.35
N GLU A 192 45.34 5.64 -22.65
CA GLU A 192 46.24 4.49 -22.76
C GLU A 192 46.11 3.78 -24.11
N GLU A 193 44.90 3.64 -24.64
CA GLU A 193 44.67 3.07 -25.98
C GLU A 193 45.38 3.87 -27.07
N ILE A 194 45.17 5.20 -27.12
CA ILE A 194 45.85 6.10 -28.07
C ILE A 194 47.37 5.99 -27.92
N LYS A 195 47.87 5.93 -26.68
CA LYS A 195 49.31 5.86 -26.41
C LYS A 195 49.89 4.52 -26.85
N ASN A 196 49.16 3.43 -26.69
CA ASN A 196 49.58 2.10 -27.12
C ASN A 196 49.58 1.99 -28.64
N GLU A 197 48.49 2.40 -29.29
CA GLU A 197 48.37 2.45 -30.76
C GLU A 197 49.47 3.32 -31.37
N PHE A 198 49.67 4.55 -30.87
CA PHE A 198 50.75 5.42 -31.36
C PHE A 198 52.14 4.77 -31.22
N ARG A 199 52.42 4.10 -30.10
CA ARG A 199 53.69 3.38 -29.90
C ARG A 199 53.86 2.25 -30.91
N MET A 200 52.80 1.47 -31.15
CA MET A 200 52.81 0.37 -32.11
C MET A 200 53.00 0.87 -33.54
N THR A 201 52.26 1.89 -33.96
CA THR A 201 52.38 2.48 -35.31
C THR A 201 53.77 3.06 -35.55
N VAL A 202 54.31 3.82 -34.59
CA VAL A 202 55.65 4.40 -34.71
C VAL A 202 56.73 3.31 -34.77
N ALA A 203 56.64 2.28 -33.91
CA ALA A 203 57.60 1.17 -33.93
C ALA A 203 57.55 0.39 -35.26
N TYR A 204 56.35 0.15 -35.78
CA TYR A 204 56.15 -0.51 -37.06
C TYR A 204 56.68 0.31 -38.25
N GLN A 205 56.43 1.63 -38.27
CA GLN A 205 56.95 2.49 -39.33
C GLN A 205 58.47 2.64 -39.27
N LEU A 206 59.05 2.84 -38.08
CA LEU A 206 60.51 2.95 -37.94
C LEU A 206 61.22 1.65 -38.34
N SER A 207 60.66 0.49 -37.97
CA SER A 207 61.25 -0.80 -38.36
C SER A 207 61.12 -1.09 -39.86
N SER A 208 60.00 -0.71 -40.48
CA SER A 208 59.82 -0.86 -41.93
C SER A 208 60.63 0.17 -42.75
N GLN A 209 60.83 1.38 -42.26
CA GLN A 209 61.69 2.38 -42.91
C GLN A 209 63.17 1.99 -42.82
N ALA A 210 63.64 1.56 -41.64
CA ALA A 210 65.04 1.11 -41.45
C ALA A 210 65.43 -0.07 -42.35
N THR A 211 64.46 -0.85 -42.83
CA THR A 211 64.69 -1.99 -43.73
C THR A 211 64.61 -1.62 -45.21
N ASN A 212 63.94 -0.53 -45.58
CA ASN A 212 63.67 -0.18 -46.98
C ASN A 212 64.40 1.08 -47.49
N ASP A 213 64.79 2.03 -46.63
CA ASP A 213 65.54 3.23 -47.06
C ASP A 213 66.39 3.83 -45.91
N PRO A 214 67.74 3.82 -45.98
CA PRO A 214 68.60 4.36 -44.93
C PRO A 214 68.78 5.89 -44.95
N LYS A 215 68.10 6.62 -45.85
CA LYS A 215 68.14 8.09 -45.86
C LYS A 215 67.27 8.66 -44.73
N THR A 216 67.97 9.11 -43.69
CA THR A 216 67.44 9.78 -42.50
C THR A 216 66.61 11.03 -42.84
N GLU A 217 65.29 10.87 -42.94
CA GLU A 217 64.39 11.99 -42.64
C GLU A 217 64.47 12.34 -41.15
N PRO A 218 64.24 13.61 -40.76
CA PRO A 218 64.29 14.02 -39.36
C PRO A 218 63.16 13.35 -38.59
N MET A 219 63.50 12.51 -37.61
CA MET A 219 62.53 11.78 -36.77
C MET A 219 61.44 12.66 -36.14
N ASP A 220 61.72 13.95 -35.92
CA ASP A 220 60.77 14.89 -35.34
C ASP A 220 59.62 15.24 -36.29
N ASP A 221 59.87 15.34 -37.60
CA ASP A 221 58.82 15.60 -38.58
C ASP A 221 57.86 14.41 -38.66
N MET A 222 58.38 13.19 -38.78
CA MET A 222 57.57 11.97 -38.85
C MET A 222 56.69 11.78 -37.60
N LYS A 223 57.24 12.08 -36.42
CA LYS A 223 56.53 12.00 -35.14
C LYS A 223 55.42 13.05 -35.04
N SER A 224 55.63 14.23 -35.62
CA SER A 224 54.63 15.31 -35.66
C SER A 224 53.47 14.98 -36.63
N THR A 225 53.79 14.44 -37.81
CA THR A 225 52.81 14.03 -38.83
C THR A 225 51.93 12.88 -38.34
N LEU A 226 52.53 11.81 -37.80
CA LEU A 226 51.78 10.69 -37.24
C LEU A 226 50.87 11.12 -36.09
N LYS A 227 51.31 12.05 -35.25
CA LYS A 227 50.49 12.56 -34.15
C LYS A 227 49.30 13.38 -34.65
N ALA A 228 49.46 14.12 -35.74
CA ALA A 228 48.38 14.88 -36.35
C ALA A 228 47.35 13.97 -37.03
N GLU A 229 47.81 12.96 -37.79
CA GLU A 229 46.96 11.98 -38.47
C GLU A 229 46.14 11.17 -37.47
N LEU A 230 46.79 10.54 -36.48
CA LEU A 230 46.10 9.76 -35.45
C LEU A 230 45.06 10.59 -34.70
N LYS A 231 45.38 11.84 -34.36
CA LYS A 231 44.41 12.72 -33.68
C LYS A 231 43.19 13.02 -34.56
N THR A 232 43.38 13.15 -35.87
CA THR A 232 42.30 13.47 -36.80
C THR A 232 41.39 12.25 -37.00
N GLU A 233 41.98 11.08 -37.16
CA GLU A 233 41.26 9.82 -37.36
C GLU A 233 40.44 9.43 -36.12
N LEU A 234 41.03 9.52 -34.93
CA LEU A 234 40.33 9.22 -33.68
C LEU A 234 39.16 10.17 -33.42
N VAL A 235 39.32 11.47 -33.76
CA VAL A 235 38.23 12.44 -33.64
C VAL A 235 37.10 12.13 -34.62
N ALA A 236 37.41 11.70 -35.85
CA ALA A 236 36.41 11.29 -36.82
C ALA A 236 35.64 10.05 -36.33
N GLU A 237 36.34 9.04 -35.85
CA GLU A 237 35.76 7.77 -35.41
C GLU A 237 34.90 7.91 -34.14
N LEU A 238 35.33 8.74 -33.19
CA LEU A 238 34.50 9.11 -32.03
C LEU A 238 33.24 9.88 -32.42
N LYS A 239 33.31 10.73 -33.45
CA LYS A 239 32.17 11.52 -33.92
C LYS A 239 31.15 10.66 -34.66
N ASP A 240 31.62 9.70 -35.45
CA ASP A 240 30.79 8.79 -36.22
C ASP A 240 30.16 7.70 -35.34
N SER A 241 30.89 7.17 -34.35
CA SER A 241 30.33 6.23 -33.36
C SER A 241 29.21 6.88 -32.52
N HIS A 242 29.37 8.15 -32.12
CA HIS A 242 28.33 8.88 -31.38
C HIS A 242 27.07 9.14 -32.24
N LYS A 243 27.23 9.41 -33.54
CA LYS A 243 26.09 9.55 -34.48
C LYS A 243 25.38 8.22 -34.77
N SER A 244 26.15 7.15 -34.93
CA SER A 244 25.63 5.81 -35.24
C SER A 244 24.88 5.17 -34.05
N GLY A 245 25.35 5.41 -32.82
CA GLY A 245 24.69 4.92 -31.61
C GLY A 245 23.32 5.54 -31.35
N MET A 246 23.19 6.86 -31.52
CA MET A 246 21.93 7.58 -31.23
C MET A 246 20.80 7.27 -32.23
N ASN A 247 21.13 6.96 -33.49
CA ASN A 247 20.14 6.63 -34.52
C ASN A 247 19.58 5.20 -34.40
N LYS A 248 20.31 4.25 -33.78
CA LYS A 248 19.82 2.88 -33.59
C LYS A 248 18.93 2.71 -32.36
N GLN A 249 19.12 3.54 -31.33
CA GLN A 249 18.36 3.43 -30.08
C GLN A 249 17.02 4.19 -30.15
N SER A 250 16.97 5.35 -30.81
CA SER A 250 15.73 6.12 -30.99
C SER A 250 14.69 5.45 -31.90
N ALA A 251 15.12 4.55 -32.81
CA ALA A 251 14.22 3.80 -33.68
C ALA A 251 13.62 2.53 -33.03
N LYS A 252 14.14 2.10 -31.87
CA LYS A 252 13.72 0.85 -31.21
C LYS A 252 12.90 1.07 -29.94
N GLU A 253 13.01 2.23 -29.29
CA GLU A 253 12.30 2.54 -28.03
C GLU A 253 10.96 3.30 -28.21
N SER A 254 10.59 3.72 -29.43
CA SER A 254 9.34 4.47 -29.63
C SER A 254 8.10 3.61 -29.91
N ASN A 255 8.18 2.28 -29.74
CA ASN A 255 7.05 1.38 -30.03
C ASN A 255 6.75 0.38 -28.90
N GLU A 256 7.29 0.59 -27.70
CA GLU A 256 6.71 0.02 -26.49
C GLU A 256 5.72 1.05 -25.94
N ASP A 257 4.53 1.02 -26.57
CA ASP A 257 3.30 1.62 -26.08
C ASP A 257 3.06 1.07 -24.66
N TRP A 258 3.62 1.74 -23.66
CA TRP A 258 3.21 1.63 -22.27
C TRP A 258 1.78 2.17 -22.16
N ARG A 259 0.82 1.48 -22.78
CA ARG A 259 -0.58 1.57 -22.44
C ARG A 259 -0.70 1.16 -20.98
N LEU A 260 -0.47 2.13 -20.11
CA LEU A 260 -0.91 2.11 -18.74
C LEU A 260 -2.38 1.68 -18.79
N CYS A 261 -2.64 0.48 -18.27
CA CYS A 261 -3.96 -0.07 -18.11
C CYS A 261 -4.66 0.76 -17.02
N CYS A 262 -5.15 1.94 -17.38
CA CYS A 262 -5.82 2.89 -16.47
C CYS A 262 -7.33 2.64 -16.35
N ASP A 263 -7.86 1.58 -16.94
CA ASP A 263 -9.28 1.27 -16.81
C ASP A 263 -9.52 0.34 -15.61
N ASP A 264 -10.38 0.81 -14.69
CA ASP A 264 -10.88 0.13 -13.48
C ASP A 264 -11.59 -1.21 -13.75
N THR A 265 -11.60 -1.70 -14.99
CA THR A 265 -12.13 -3.00 -15.41
C THR A 265 -11.06 -4.07 -15.62
N CYS A 266 -9.78 -3.81 -15.30
CA CYS A 266 -8.70 -4.78 -15.41
C CYS A 266 -8.75 -5.86 -14.31
N GLY A 267 -9.80 -6.69 -14.34
CA GLY A 267 -10.01 -7.81 -13.40
C GLY A 267 -9.33 -9.13 -13.81
N SER A 268 -8.57 -9.16 -14.90
CA SER A 268 -8.08 -10.42 -15.48
C SER A 268 -6.68 -10.39 -16.11
N CYS A 269 -5.97 -9.25 -16.14
CA CYS A 269 -4.59 -9.26 -16.61
C CYS A 269 -3.69 -9.79 -15.46
N GLY A 270 -3.03 -10.93 -15.69
CA GLY A 270 -2.18 -11.58 -14.70
C GLY A 270 -0.96 -10.77 -14.28
N TYR A 271 -0.65 -9.66 -14.97
CA TYR A 271 0.49 -8.80 -14.69
C TYR A 271 0.29 -7.84 -13.49
N CYS A 272 -0.95 -7.54 -13.08
CA CYS A 272 -1.19 -6.62 -11.96
C CYS A 272 -1.08 -7.26 -10.57
N MET A 273 -1.03 -8.59 -10.47
CA MET A 273 -1.02 -9.28 -9.17
C MET A 273 0.37 -9.43 -8.55
N ASP A 274 1.45 -9.32 -9.34
CA ASP A 274 2.80 -9.69 -8.87
C ASP A 274 3.60 -8.52 -8.26
N ASN A 275 3.13 -7.27 -8.35
CA ASN A 275 3.88 -6.09 -7.87
C ASN A 275 3.30 -5.37 -6.64
N ILE A 276 2.36 -5.98 -5.90
CA ILE A 276 1.75 -5.36 -4.70
C ILE A 276 2.29 -5.90 -3.36
N VAL A 277 3.26 -6.82 -3.35
CA VAL A 277 3.86 -7.29 -2.09
C VAL A 277 5.34 -6.97 -2.03
N MET A 278 5.68 -5.73 -1.68
CA MET A 278 6.84 -5.38 -0.84
C MET A 278 6.75 -3.90 -0.46
N VAL A 279 5.89 -3.60 0.53
CA VAL A 279 6.11 -2.57 1.56
C VAL A 279 5.48 -3.09 2.84
#